data_AF-A0A963EX57-F1
#
_entry.id   AF-A0A963EX57-F1
#
_cell.length_a   1.000
_cell.length_b   1.000
_cell.length_c   1.000
_cell.angle_alpha   90.00
_cell.angle_beta   90.00
_cell.angle_gamma   90.00
#
_symmetry.space_group_name_H-M   'P 1'
#
loop_
_entity.id
_entity.type
_entity.pdbx_description
1 polymer ?
#
loop_
_entity_poly.entity_id
_entity_poly.type
_entity_poly.pdbx_seq_one_letter_code
_entity_poly.pdbx_strand_id
1 'polypeptide(L)'
;MKKATKNKEKKKGKKKSAAKELKITQVKEQKQTKPGKLKESAKALRKEIERLTQELALRDKQLKGLIDASRADLELVSEAELLSQRLLDSSHTGSISERKKIWERHQYLRSCYEMHLAEGTDKAHARLQADRDLRERYGEEFGYTEEQLDSILT
;
A
#
# COMPACT_ATOMS: atom_id res chain seq x y z
N MET A 1 81.34 -35.37 40.39
CA MET A 1 80.75 -36.71 40.10
C MET A 1 79.28 -36.54 39.69
N LYS A 2 78.71 -37.49 38.91
CA LYS A 2 77.25 -37.77 38.67
C LYS A 2 76.33 -36.56 38.29
N LYS A 3 75.88 -36.38 37.03
CA LYS A 3 74.72 -37.01 36.33
C LYS A 3 73.34 -36.65 36.96
N ALA A 4 72.44 -35.89 36.30
CA ALA A 4 71.40 -36.25 35.28
C ALA A 4 70.15 -36.94 35.88
N THR A 5 68.88 -36.90 35.39
CA THR A 5 68.17 -36.42 34.15
C THR A 5 66.92 -35.56 34.52
N LYS A 6 66.07 -34.92 33.68
CA LYS A 6 65.87 -34.77 32.20
C LYS A 6 64.72 -35.57 31.50
N ASN A 7 63.43 -35.30 31.79
CA ASN A 7 62.22 -35.51 30.94
C ASN A 7 60.97 -34.79 31.55
N LYS A 8 59.82 -34.41 30.93
CA LYS A 8 59.19 -34.47 29.57
C LYS A 8 57.91 -35.37 29.48
N GLU A 9 56.95 -34.96 28.62
CA GLU A 9 55.60 -35.54 28.30
C GLU A 9 54.41 -35.15 29.20
N LYS A 10 53.12 -35.36 28.85
CA LYS A 10 52.24 -35.04 27.67
C LYS A 10 50.91 -35.85 27.78
N LYS A 11 49.83 -35.44 27.06
CA LYS A 11 48.50 -36.13 26.84
C LYS A 11 47.50 -36.10 28.02
N LYS A 12 46.16 -36.29 27.86
CA LYS A 12 45.14 -35.84 26.85
C LYS A 12 43.71 -36.27 27.27
N GLY A 13 42.68 -35.43 27.10
CA GLY A 13 41.24 -35.79 27.21
C GLY A 13 40.63 -35.67 28.63
N LYS A 14 39.30 -35.57 28.84
CA LYS A 14 38.09 -35.66 27.96
C LYS A 14 37.11 -34.46 28.18
N LYS A 15 35.93 -34.47 27.55
CA LYS A 15 34.99 -33.31 27.37
C LYS A 15 33.69 -33.38 28.22
N LYS A 16 32.93 -32.25 28.19
CA LYS A 16 31.54 -31.96 28.66
C LYS A 16 31.46 -31.50 30.13
N SER A 17 30.61 -30.55 30.55
CA SER A 17 29.56 -29.72 29.87
C SER A 17 29.63 -28.27 30.41
N ALA A 18 29.62 -27.22 29.59
CA ALA A 18 28.45 -26.53 29.04
C ALA A 18 27.44 -25.97 30.09
N ALA A 19 27.13 -24.66 29.94
CA ALA A 19 26.07 -23.88 30.58
C ALA A 19 26.14 -23.62 32.12
N LYS A 20 26.85 -22.55 32.54
CA LYS A 20 26.39 -21.73 33.70
C LYS A 20 26.86 -20.27 33.81
N GLU A 21 27.91 -19.83 33.11
CA GLU A 21 28.53 -18.50 33.35
C GLU A 21 28.28 -17.44 32.26
N LEU A 22 27.03 -17.33 31.79
CA LEU A 22 26.58 -16.23 30.91
C LEU A 22 25.27 -15.58 31.43
N LYS A 23 25.20 -15.34 32.75
CA LYS A 23 24.18 -14.51 33.40
C LYS A 23 24.77 -13.79 34.62
N ILE A 24 24.95 -12.47 34.52
CA ILE A 24 24.79 -11.40 35.55
C ILE A 24 25.42 -10.11 34.97
N THR A 25 24.77 -9.54 33.96
CA THR A 25 25.10 -8.20 33.41
C THR A 25 23.90 -7.50 32.77
N GLN A 26 22.69 -8.05 32.95
CA GLN A 26 21.42 -7.51 32.43
C GLN A 26 20.39 -7.31 33.57
N VAL A 27 20.82 -6.74 34.71
CA VAL A 27 19.91 -6.39 35.82
C VAL A 27 20.32 -5.04 36.42
N LYS A 28 19.97 -3.93 35.75
CA LYS A 28 19.76 -2.63 36.41
C LYS A 28 19.01 -1.54 35.63
N GLU A 29 18.62 -1.78 34.38
CA GLU A 29 17.64 -0.91 33.69
C GLU A 29 16.20 -1.28 34.07
N GLN A 30 15.79 -0.94 35.30
CA GLN A 30 14.38 -0.89 35.66
C GLN A 30 13.99 0.40 36.40
N LYS A 31 13.06 1.13 35.78
CA LYS A 31 11.92 1.80 36.43
C LYS A 31 12.24 2.82 37.54
N GLN A 32 12.59 4.04 37.15
CA GLN A 32 12.21 5.25 37.91
C GLN A 32 11.63 6.36 37.02
N THR A 33 10.64 6.03 36.20
CA THR A 33 9.66 7.03 35.74
C THR A 33 8.89 7.53 36.96
N LYS A 34 9.22 8.75 37.43
CA LYS A 34 8.64 9.33 38.66
C LYS A 34 7.10 9.21 38.65
N PRO A 35 6.45 8.72 39.72
CA PRO A 35 5.03 8.37 39.70
C PRO A 35 4.10 9.56 39.44
N GLY A 36 4.55 10.80 39.69
CA GLY A 36 3.86 12.02 39.26
C GLY A 36 3.72 12.11 37.73
N LYS A 37 4.81 11.94 36.99
CA LYS A 37 4.82 12.04 35.51
C LYS A 37 3.91 11.02 34.83
N LEU A 38 3.79 9.81 35.41
CA LEU A 38 2.85 8.78 34.93
C LEU A 38 1.39 9.14 35.22
N LYS A 39 1.09 9.82 36.34
CA LYS A 39 -0.25 10.32 36.65
C LYS A 39 -0.62 11.53 35.79
N GLU A 40 0.34 12.41 35.50
CA GLU A 40 0.19 13.56 34.60
C GLU A 40 -0.07 13.11 33.17
N SER A 41 0.73 12.19 32.62
CA SER A 41 0.50 11.65 31.28
C SER A 41 -0.81 10.86 31.19
N ALA A 42 -1.16 10.06 32.20
CA ALA A 42 -2.46 9.38 32.24
C ALA A 42 -3.64 10.37 32.32
N LYS A 43 -3.49 11.53 32.98
CA LYS A 43 -4.51 12.58 33.03
C LYS A 43 -4.62 13.32 31.69
N ALA A 44 -3.51 13.57 31.00
CA ALA A 44 -3.49 14.15 29.66
C ALA A 44 -4.14 13.20 28.63
N LEU A 45 -3.76 11.92 28.63
CA LEU A 45 -4.35 10.90 27.75
C LEU A 45 -5.85 10.71 27.99
N ARG A 46 -6.32 10.74 29.25
CA ARG A 46 -7.76 10.72 29.56
C ARG A 46 -8.51 11.92 28.97
N LYS A 47 -7.94 13.12 29.05
CA LYS A 47 -8.52 14.33 28.42
C LYS A 47 -8.56 14.23 26.89
N GLU A 48 -7.53 13.67 26.27
CA GLU A 48 -7.51 13.53 24.80
C GLU A 48 -8.49 12.44 24.32
N ILE A 49 -8.63 11.33 25.07
CA ILE A 49 -9.68 10.33 24.82
C ILE A 49 -11.08 10.97 24.95
N GLU A 50 -11.30 11.78 25.99
CA GLU A 50 -12.56 12.52 26.19
C GLU A 50 -12.84 13.51 25.05
N ARG A 51 -11.83 14.29 24.62
CA ARG A 51 -11.91 15.21 23.47
C ARG A 51 -12.25 14.46 22.17
N LEU A 52 -11.56 13.35 21.89
CA LEU A 52 -11.78 12.53 20.70
C LEU A 52 -13.15 11.85 20.72
N THR A 53 -13.65 11.45 21.89
CA THR A 53 -14.99 10.85 22.05
C THR A 53 -16.08 11.90 21.81
N GLN A 54 -15.88 13.14 22.27
CA GLN A 54 -16.78 14.26 21.96
C GLN A 54 -16.75 14.63 20.46
N GLU A 55 -15.57 14.63 19.83
CA GLU A 55 -15.44 14.89 18.40
C GLU A 55 -16.09 13.78 17.55
N LEU A 56 -15.92 12.50 17.92
CA LEU A 56 -16.62 11.38 17.28
C LEU A 56 -18.15 11.51 17.43
N ALA A 57 -18.66 11.73 18.65
CA ALA A 57 -20.10 11.88 18.86
C ALA A 57 -20.70 13.08 18.09
N LEU A 58 -19.93 14.15 17.90
CA LEU A 58 -20.32 15.28 17.05
C LEU A 58 -20.32 14.90 15.56
N ARG A 59 -19.32 14.14 15.09
CA ARG A 59 -19.27 13.65 13.70
C ARG A 59 -20.37 12.63 13.42
N ASP A 60 -20.67 11.72 14.34
CA ASP A 60 -21.79 10.77 14.24
C ASP A 60 -23.13 11.52 14.14
N LYS A 61 -23.30 12.61 14.90
CA LYS A 61 -24.48 13.48 14.79
C LYS A 61 -24.53 14.24 13.46
N GLN A 62 -23.39 14.70 12.92
CA GLN A 62 -23.31 15.32 11.59
C GLN A 62 -23.64 14.31 10.48
N LEU A 63 -23.05 13.11 10.52
CA LEU A 63 -23.33 12.02 9.59
C LEU A 63 -24.80 11.60 9.65
N LYS A 64 -25.37 11.43 10.84
CA LYS A 64 -26.79 11.13 10.98
C LYS A 64 -27.67 12.25 10.39
N GLY A 65 -27.36 13.51 10.67
CA GLY A 65 -28.09 14.64 10.07
C GLY A 65 -28.03 14.66 8.54
N LEU A 66 -26.88 14.31 7.95
CA LEU A 66 -26.72 14.18 6.50
C LEU A 66 -27.47 12.97 5.93
N ILE A 67 -27.51 11.84 6.63
CA ILE A 67 -28.25 10.63 6.23
C ILE A 67 -29.77 10.85 6.34
N ASP A 68 -30.24 11.47 7.42
CA ASP A 68 -31.66 11.79 7.62
C ASP A 68 -32.12 12.84 6.59
N ALA A 69 -31.26 13.79 6.20
CA ALA A 69 -31.54 14.75 5.12
C ALA A 69 -31.51 14.10 3.72
N SER A 70 -30.46 13.34 3.37
CA SER A 70 -30.40 12.66 2.06
C SER A 70 -31.51 11.64 1.88
N ARG A 71 -32.03 11.06 2.98
CA ARG A 71 -33.20 10.18 2.95
C ARG A 71 -34.50 10.93 2.63
N ALA A 72 -34.61 12.21 2.97
CA ALA A 72 -35.74 13.04 2.55
C ALA A 72 -35.63 13.43 1.05
N ASP A 73 -34.42 13.76 0.57
CA ASP A 73 -34.19 13.98 -0.87
C ASP A 73 -34.42 12.69 -1.69
N LEU A 74 -34.11 11.51 -1.15
CA LEU A 74 -34.32 10.22 -1.83
C LEU A 74 -35.80 9.84 -2.07
N GLU A 75 -36.78 10.54 -1.48
CA GLU A 75 -38.19 10.40 -1.86
C GLU A 75 -38.57 11.28 -3.08
N LEU A 76 -37.64 12.12 -3.56
CA LEU A 76 -37.80 12.99 -4.73
C LEU A 76 -36.90 12.62 -5.92
N VAL A 77 -35.75 11.97 -5.69
CA VAL A 77 -34.83 11.53 -6.77
C VAL A 77 -35.46 10.40 -7.58
N SER A 78 -35.44 10.52 -8.91
CA SER A 78 -35.98 9.50 -9.81
C SER A 78 -35.16 8.21 -9.77
N GLU A 79 -35.82 7.04 -9.91
CA GLU A 79 -35.13 5.76 -10.09
C GLU A 79 -34.18 5.79 -11.31
N ALA A 80 -34.52 6.57 -12.34
CA ALA A 80 -33.64 6.81 -13.50
C ALA A 80 -32.38 7.62 -13.16
N GLU A 81 -32.45 8.54 -12.20
CA GLU A 81 -31.28 9.30 -11.72
C GLU A 81 -30.39 8.43 -10.82
N LEU A 82 -30.99 7.62 -9.94
CA LEU A 82 -30.24 6.63 -9.15
C LEU A 82 -29.55 5.59 -10.05
N LEU A 83 -30.22 5.12 -11.12
CA LEU A 83 -29.60 4.25 -12.12
C LEU A 83 -28.47 4.94 -12.90
N SER A 84 -28.66 6.20 -13.28
CA SER A 84 -27.64 7.00 -13.98
C SER A 84 -26.42 7.24 -13.09
N GLN A 85 -26.62 7.68 -11.85
CA GLN A 85 -25.56 7.89 -10.87
C GLN A 85 -24.81 6.58 -10.58
N ARG A 86 -25.53 5.46 -10.41
CA ARG A 86 -24.92 4.14 -10.24
C ARG A 86 -24.10 3.69 -11.45
N LEU A 87 -24.51 4.04 -12.67
CA LEU A 87 -23.73 3.82 -13.89
C LEU A 87 -22.45 4.67 -13.90
N LEU A 88 -22.53 5.97 -13.60
CA LEU A 88 -21.36 6.84 -13.46
C LEU A 88 -20.39 6.33 -12.38
N ASP A 89 -20.90 6.00 -11.18
CA ASP A 89 -20.11 5.44 -10.09
C ASP A 89 -19.46 4.12 -10.48
N SER A 90 -20.16 3.24 -11.22
CA SER A 90 -19.57 1.99 -11.72
C SER A 90 -18.38 2.25 -12.67
N SER A 91 -18.44 3.31 -13.49
CA SER A 91 -17.33 3.70 -14.38
C SER A 91 -16.11 4.24 -13.61
N HIS A 92 -16.32 4.89 -12.47
CA HIS A 92 -15.26 5.44 -11.62
C HIS A 92 -14.68 4.43 -10.62
N THR A 93 -15.46 3.44 -10.20
CA THR A 93 -15.13 2.50 -9.10
C THR A 93 -14.43 1.21 -9.55
N GLY A 94 -13.96 1.14 -10.79
CA GLY A 94 -12.97 0.14 -11.21
C GLY A 94 -11.82 0.06 -10.19
N SER A 95 -11.44 -1.16 -9.81
CA SER A 95 -10.53 -1.40 -8.68
C SER A 95 -9.18 -0.67 -8.85
N ILE A 96 -8.46 -0.39 -7.75
CA ILE A 96 -7.13 0.25 -7.83
C ILE A 96 -6.20 -0.57 -8.74
N SER A 97 -6.28 -1.90 -8.67
CA SER A 97 -5.56 -2.84 -9.54
C SER A 97 -5.96 -2.73 -11.02
N GLU A 98 -7.21 -2.33 -11.30
CA GLU A 98 -7.77 -2.23 -12.65
C GLU A 98 -7.45 -0.88 -13.29
N ARG A 99 -7.58 0.22 -12.54
CA ARG A 99 -7.06 1.53 -12.96
C ARG A 99 -5.57 1.47 -13.25
N LYS A 100 -4.80 0.68 -12.48
CA LYS A 100 -3.39 0.39 -12.80
C LYS A 100 -3.24 -0.34 -14.15
N LYS A 101 -3.98 -1.43 -14.41
CA LYS A 101 -3.93 -2.15 -15.72
C LYS A 101 -4.29 -1.24 -16.90
N ILE A 102 -5.31 -0.38 -16.74
CA ILE A 102 -5.72 0.59 -17.76
C ILE A 102 -4.58 1.58 -18.04
N TRP A 103 -3.92 2.09 -17.00
CA TRP A 103 -2.75 2.96 -17.16
C TRP A 103 -1.58 2.24 -17.85
N GLU A 104 -1.26 0.99 -17.45
CA GLU A 104 -0.20 0.19 -18.08
C GLU A 104 -0.46 -0.03 -19.58
N ARG A 105 -1.71 -0.30 -19.98
CA ARG A 105 -2.11 -0.38 -21.40
C ARG A 105 -1.95 0.96 -22.14
N HIS A 106 -2.43 2.07 -21.58
CA HIS A 106 -2.26 3.39 -22.20
C HIS A 106 -0.78 3.81 -22.34
N GLN A 107 0.09 3.44 -21.38
CA GLN A 107 1.53 3.67 -21.52
C GLN A 107 2.14 2.82 -22.63
N TYR A 108 1.82 1.53 -22.70
CA TYR A 108 2.32 0.66 -23.76
C TYR A 108 1.87 1.12 -25.16
N LEU A 109 0.59 1.47 -25.32
CA LEU A 109 0.04 2.01 -26.56
C LEU A 109 0.82 3.25 -27.05
N ARG A 110 1.15 4.18 -26.13
CA ARG A 110 2.00 5.34 -26.46
C ARG A 110 3.41 4.96 -26.85
N SER A 111 4.06 4.04 -26.12
CA SER A 111 5.41 3.60 -26.47
C SER A 111 5.47 2.92 -27.84
N CYS A 112 4.49 2.09 -28.20
CA CYS A 112 4.39 1.55 -29.56
C CYS A 112 4.15 2.65 -30.60
N TYR A 113 3.24 3.59 -30.34
CA TYR A 113 2.99 4.72 -31.24
C TYR A 113 4.25 5.56 -31.49
N GLU A 114 5.02 5.86 -30.44
CA GLU A 114 6.30 6.58 -30.52
C GLU A 114 7.36 5.79 -31.32
N MET A 115 7.42 4.46 -31.20
CA MET A 115 8.30 3.63 -32.05
C MET A 115 7.88 3.67 -33.52
N HIS A 116 6.60 3.45 -33.83
CA HIS A 116 6.11 3.47 -35.22
C HIS A 116 6.32 4.85 -35.88
N LEU A 117 6.18 5.95 -35.13
CA LEU A 117 6.56 7.29 -35.59
C LEU A 117 8.07 7.45 -35.80
N ALA A 118 8.90 6.91 -34.92
CA ALA A 118 10.37 6.96 -35.06
C ALA A 118 10.88 6.15 -36.26
N GLU A 119 10.15 5.10 -36.66
CA GLU A 119 10.38 4.35 -37.90
C GLU A 119 9.92 5.10 -39.17
N GLY A 120 9.34 6.30 -39.02
CA GLY A 120 8.91 7.15 -40.14
C GLY A 120 7.50 6.85 -40.67
N THR A 121 6.70 6.08 -39.93
CA THR A 121 5.31 5.77 -40.28
C THR A 121 4.42 7.02 -40.12
N ASP A 122 3.45 7.22 -41.03
CA ASP A 122 2.44 8.26 -40.88
C ASP A 122 1.64 8.12 -39.58
N LYS A 123 1.16 9.25 -39.01
CA LYS A 123 0.41 9.29 -37.76
C LYS A 123 -0.80 8.35 -37.73
N ALA A 124 -1.57 8.22 -38.81
CA ALA A 124 -2.73 7.35 -38.84
C ALA A 124 -2.32 5.87 -38.82
N HIS A 125 -1.34 5.49 -39.65
CA HIS A 125 -0.81 4.13 -39.67
C HIS A 125 -0.11 3.76 -38.35
N ALA A 126 0.67 4.65 -37.74
CA ALA A 126 1.34 4.41 -36.47
C ALA A 126 0.35 4.12 -35.33
N ARG A 127 -0.83 4.76 -35.32
CA ARG A 127 -1.91 4.45 -34.37
C ARG A 127 -2.49 3.05 -34.59
N LEU A 128 -2.77 2.68 -35.84
CA LEU A 128 -3.31 1.37 -36.21
C LEU A 128 -2.32 0.22 -35.98
N GLN A 129 -1.01 0.47 -36.05
CA GLN A 129 0.02 -0.49 -35.66
C GLN A 129 0.12 -0.60 -34.13
N ALA A 130 0.15 0.53 -33.41
CA ALA A 130 0.22 0.53 -31.94
C ALA A 130 -1.01 -0.14 -31.27
N ASP A 131 -2.21 0.00 -31.86
CA ASP A 131 -3.42 -0.71 -31.41
C ASP A 131 -3.34 -2.21 -31.71
N ARG A 132 -2.69 -2.62 -32.81
CA ARG A 132 -2.43 -4.04 -33.12
C ARG A 132 -1.47 -4.66 -32.11
N ASP A 133 -0.37 -3.98 -31.80
CA ASP A 133 0.59 -4.40 -30.76
C ASP A 133 -0.11 -4.53 -29.39
N LEU A 134 -1.02 -3.60 -29.07
CA LEU A 134 -1.83 -3.64 -27.86
C LEU A 134 -2.74 -4.87 -27.81
N ARG A 135 -3.46 -5.18 -28.91
CA ARG A 135 -4.31 -6.37 -29.04
C ARG A 135 -3.51 -7.66 -28.93
N GLU A 136 -2.36 -7.75 -29.60
CA GLU A 136 -1.48 -8.92 -29.52
C GLU A 136 -0.96 -9.14 -28.09
N ARG A 137 -0.61 -8.06 -27.38
CA ARG A 137 -0.04 -8.16 -26.02
C ARG A 137 -1.06 -8.36 -24.91
N TYR A 138 -2.26 -7.79 -25.02
CA TYR A 138 -3.26 -7.78 -23.94
C TYR A 138 -4.57 -8.50 -24.27
N GLY A 139 -4.89 -8.73 -25.54
CA GLY A 139 -6.15 -9.30 -26.04
C GLY A 139 -6.97 -8.32 -26.88
N GLU A 140 -7.68 -8.84 -27.89
CA GLU A 140 -8.56 -8.08 -28.80
C GLU A 140 -9.60 -7.21 -28.07
N GLU A 141 -10.08 -7.69 -26.92
CA GLU A 141 -11.02 -7.01 -26.02
C GLU A 141 -10.52 -5.68 -25.42
N PHE A 142 -9.24 -5.35 -25.61
CA PHE A 142 -8.64 -4.07 -25.18
C PHE A 142 -8.16 -3.17 -26.33
N GLY A 143 -8.45 -3.53 -27.59
CA GLY A 143 -8.25 -2.62 -28.72
C GLY A 143 -9.24 -1.45 -28.71
N TYR A 144 -8.83 -0.32 -29.28
CA TYR A 144 -9.60 0.92 -29.32
C TYR A 144 -10.23 1.16 -30.72
N THR A 145 -11.20 2.08 -30.82
CA THR A 145 -11.66 2.60 -32.13
C THR A 145 -10.68 3.66 -32.66
N GLU A 146 -10.71 3.93 -33.97
CA GLU A 146 -9.84 4.96 -34.58
C GLU A 146 -10.05 6.36 -33.96
N GLU A 147 -11.30 6.70 -33.62
CA GLU A 147 -11.68 7.93 -32.91
C GLU A 147 -11.08 8.00 -31.49
N GLN A 148 -11.07 6.87 -30.78
CA GLN A 148 -10.45 6.75 -29.45
C GLN A 148 -8.92 6.83 -29.56
N LEU A 149 -8.32 6.23 -30.59
CA LEU A 149 -6.88 6.32 -30.84
C LEU A 149 -6.44 7.76 -31.15
N ASP A 150 -7.21 8.51 -31.95
CA ASP A 150 -6.93 9.94 -32.19
C ASP A 150 -7.03 10.76 -30.89
N SER A 151 -8.02 10.46 -30.03
CA SER A 151 -8.20 11.12 -28.73
C SER A 151 -7.18 10.71 -27.64
N ILE A 152 -6.51 9.56 -27.76
CA ILE A 152 -5.53 9.05 -26.78
C ILE A 152 -4.08 9.37 -27.22
N LEU A 153 -3.86 9.51 -28.54
CA LEU A 153 -2.58 9.65 -29.23
C LEU A 153 -2.57 10.89 -30.15
N THR A 154 -2.99 12.03 -29.63
CA THR A 154 -2.99 13.35 -30.32
C THR A 154 -1.63 14.03 -30.26
#